data_AF-A0A9D4T3J2-F1
#
_entry.id   AF-A0A9D4T3J2-F1
#
_cell.length_a   1.000
_cell.length_b   1.000
_cell.length_c   1.000
_cell.angle_alpha   90.00
_cell.angle_beta   90.00
_cell.angle_gamma   90.00
#
_symmetry.space_group_name_H-M   'P 1'
#
loop_
_entity.id
_entity.type
_entity.pdbx_description
1 polymer ?
#
loop_
_entity_poly.entity_id
_entity_poly.type
_entity_poly.pdbx_seq_one_letter_code
_entity_poly.pdbx_strand_id
1 'polypeptide(L)'
;MSGTNYCWRNANHSSRLLYIAAAALPSQVARVAIAAIATDRERFVGGVHFPMASVKKCKNLDFATKLKAIQRVEAGKKSSAVVDDIGIPWSMLSTLLKIKADIKAKAAEQLTSGACRVRAPAHGKLSSLFPAAVPPEVSADDFVEADCNVQPVASLADEDIVAEVAGTQDAQANSSSGDEDRPDEAATTRAYSAAEVAAAFGLIRRCCGDMEGTGLSHLDSLDKIEASVFNFISKTKKQAKIRDFFSRK
;
A
#
# COMPACT_ATOMS: atom_id res chain seq x y z
N MET A 1 -23.22 15.12 -9.72
CA MET A 1 -21.75 15.13 -9.58
C MET A 1 -21.33 13.79 -8.99
N SER A 2 -20.77 12.90 -9.82
CA SER A 2 -20.38 11.55 -9.39
C SER A 2 -18.90 11.54 -9.03
N GLY A 3 -18.59 11.82 -7.76
CA GLY A 3 -17.23 11.73 -7.23
C GLY A 3 -16.78 10.27 -7.17
N THR A 4 -15.76 9.92 -7.94
CA THR A 4 -15.14 8.59 -7.86
C THR A 4 -14.21 8.55 -6.64
N ASN A 5 -14.78 8.23 -5.49
CA ASN A 5 -14.02 7.91 -4.28
C ASN A 5 -13.35 6.54 -4.42
N TYR A 6 -12.11 6.53 -4.90
CA TYR A 6 -11.28 5.32 -4.87
C TYR A 6 -10.77 5.07 -3.44
N CYS A 7 -10.97 3.85 -2.94
CA CYS A 7 -10.57 3.44 -1.60
C CYS A 7 -9.07 3.05 -1.57
N TRP A 8 -8.19 3.92 -1.03
CA TRP A 8 -6.71 3.80 -1.10
C TRP A 8 -6.01 3.29 0.18
N ARG A 9 -6.71 2.57 1.06
CA ARG A 9 -6.14 2.19 2.37
C ARG A 9 -4.97 1.18 2.31
N ASN A 10 -4.64 0.59 1.16
CA ASN A 10 -3.66 -0.50 1.10
C ASN A 10 -2.66 -0.42 -0.08
N ALA A 11 -2.26 0.78 -0.50
CA ALA A 11 -1.15 0.96 -1.45
C ALA A 11 0.19 0.94 -0.70
N ASN A 12 1.18 0.19 -1.21
CA ASN A 12 2.55 0.18 -0.69
C ASN A 12 3.09 1.62 -0.55
N HIS A 13 3.91 1.87 0.48
CA HIS A 13 4.44 3.21 0.79
C HIS A 13 5.08 3.90 -0.44
N SER A 14 5.78 3.14 -1.29
CA SER A 14 6.37 3.64 -2.54
C SER A 14 5.33 4.10 -3.56
N SER A 15 4.17 3.46 -3.64
CA SER A 15 3.08 3.85 -4.54
C SER A 15 2.37 5.11 -4.04
N ARG A 16 2.28 5.30 -2.71
CA ARG A 16 1.75 6.54 -2.12
C ARG A 16 2.66 7.74 -2.39
N LEU A 17 3.97 7.59 -2.26
CA LEU A 17 4.93 8.66 -2.57
C LEU A 17 4.91 9.07 -4.05
N LEU A 18 4.80 8.10 -4.97
CA LEU A 18 4.64 8.38 -6.40
C LEU A 18 3.34 9.14 -6.71
N TYR A 19 2.25 8.81 -6.01
CA TYR A 19 0.95 9.46 -6.21
C TYR A 19 0.90 10.87 -5.61
N ILE A 20 1.52 11.08 -4.44
CA ILE A 20 1.65 12.41 -3.82
C ILE A 20 2.56 13.30 -4.66
N ALA A 21 3.69 12.76 -5.17
CA ALA A 21 4.56 13.48 -6.09
C ALA A 21 3.83 13.82 -7.41
N ALA A 22 3.00 12.92 -7.94
CA ALA A 22 2.14 13.21 -9.09
C ALA A 22 1.13 14.32 -8.77
N ALA A 23 0.49 14.28 -7.60
CA ALA A 23 -0.47 15.30 -7.18
C ALA A 23 0.18 16.68 -6.96
N ALA A 24 1.45 16.75 -6.57
CA ALA A 24 2.17 18.02 -6.38
C ALA A 24 2.62 18.67 -7.71
N LEU A 25 2.57 17.93 -8.84
CA LEU A 25 2.98 18.47 -10.13
C LEU A 25 1.84 19.33 -10.74
N PRO A 26 2.09 20.60 -11.08
CA PRO A 26 1.07 21.52 -11.59
C PRO A 26 0.60 21.17 -13.01
N SER A 27 1.33 20.29 -13.70
CA SER A 27 0.96 19.79 -15.02
C SER A 27 0.08 18.55 -14.89
N GLN A 28 -1.16 18.66 -15.37
CA GLN A 28 -2.10 17.55 -15.60
C GLN A 28 -1.43 16.35 -16.28
N VAL A 29 -0.37 16.55 -17.07
CA VAL A 29 0.25 15.45 -17.79
C VAL A 29 1.39 14.78 -17.05
N ALA A 30 2.01 15.42 -16.06
CA ALA A 30 2.84 14.66 -15.14
C ALA A 30 1.98 13.66 -14.33
N ARG A 31 0.75 14.07 -13.98
CA ARG A 31 -0.25 13.20 -13.35
C ARG A 31 -0.67 12.05 -14.27
N VAL A 32 -1.00 12.35 -15.54
CA VAL A 32 -1.39 11.32 -16.52
C VAL A 32 -0.23 10.40 -16.88
N ALA A 33 1.01 10.89 -17.02
CA ALA A 33 2.16 10.06 -17.34
C ALA A 33 2.54 9.13 -16.18
N ILE A 34 2.49 9.60 -14.94
CA ILE A 34 2.75 8.75 -13.76
C ILE A 34 1.60 7.75 -13.55
N ALA A 35 0.35 8.17 -13.76
CA ALA A 35 -0.81 7.26 -13.72
C ALA A 35 -0.77 6.23 -14.86
N ALA A 36 -0.33 6.62 -16.06
CA ALA A 36 -0.13 5.72 -17.19
C ALA A 36 1.01 4.73 -16.91
N ILE A 37 2.15 5.16 -16.35
CA ILE A 37 3.23 4.25 -15.96
C ILE A 37 2.78 3.31 -14.82
N ALA A 38 1.94 3.78 -13.90
CA ALA A 38 1.38 2.96 -12.83
C ALA A 38 0.38 1.92 -13.35
N THR A 39 -0.35 2.21 -14.44
CA THR A 39 -1.35 1.31 -15.04
C THR A 39 -0.77 0.41 -16.14
N ASP A 40 0.23 0.87 -16.89
CA ASP A 40 0.87 0.13 -17.99
C ASP A 40 1.84 -0.97 -17.49
N ARG A 41 2.18 -0.94 -16.19
CA ARG A 41 2.81 -2.07 -15.51
C ARG A 41 1.96 -3.35 -15.55
N GLU A 42 0.65 -3.25 -15.82
CA GLU A 42 -0.22 -4.44 -15.99
C GLU A 42 -0.39 -4.88 -17.46
N ARG A 43 0.01 -4.09 -18.46
CA ARG A 43 -0.23 -4.41 -19.89
C ARG A 43 0.97 -4.96 -20.64
N PHE A 44 2.17 -4.90 -20.08
CA PHE A 44 3.38 -5.41 -20.74
C PHE A 44 3.68 -6.90 -20.50
N VAL A 45 2.74 -7.66 -19.94
CA VAL A 45 2.81 -9.14 -19.91
C VAL A 45 1.84 -9.66 -20.98
N GLY A 46 2.41 -10.04 -22.12
CA GLY A 46 1.74 -10.24 -23.41
C GLY A 46 0.50 -11.16 -23.43
N GLY A 47 -0.45 -10.80 -24.29
CA GLY A 47 -0.51 -11.43 -25.61
C GLY A 47 -0.83 -12.92 -25.71
N VAL A 48 -1.43 -13.53 -24.68
CA VAL A 48 -2.13 -14.82 -24.79
C VAL A 48 -3.46 -14.64 -24.08
N HIS A 49 -4.57 -14.74 -24.81
CA HIS A 49 -5.90 -14.61 -24.25
C HIS A 49 -6.22 -15.85 -23.40
N PHE A 50 -5.67 -15.87 -22.18
CA PHE A 50 -6.19 -16.72 -21.12
C PHE A 50 -7.46 -16.04 -20.59
N PRO A 51 -8.57 -16.78 -20.40
CA PRO A 51 -9.74 -16.22 -19.74
C PRO A 51 -9.30 -15.69 -18.38
N MET A 52 -9.30 -14.36 -18.23
CA MET A 52 -8.90 -13.70 -17.00
C MET A 52 -10.00 -13.96 -15.97
N ALA A 53 -9.88 -15.10 -15.28
CA ALA A 53 -10.47 -15.26 -13.97
C ALA A 53 -9.99 -14.07 -13.14
N SER A 54 -10.93 -13.20 -12.76
CA SER A 54 -10.72 -12.00 -11.93
C SER A 54 -9.59 -12.27 -10.94
N VAL A 55 -8.50 -11.51 -11.03
CA VAL A 55 -7.32 -11.68 -10.17
C VAL A 55 -7.75 -11.36 -8.74
N LYS A 56 -8.21 -12.39 -8.03
CA LYS A 56 -8.56 -12.30 -6.61
C LYS A 56 -7.29 -11.89 -5.90
N LYS A 57 -7.27 -10.68 -5.33
CA LYS A 57 -6.15 -10.18 -4.53
C LYS A 57 -5.74 -11.28 -3.55
N CYS A 58 -4.47 -11.69 -3.63
CA CYS A 58 -3.92 -12.75 -2.80
C CYS A 58 -4.12 -12.39 -1.32
N LYS A 59 -5.01 -13.10 -0.64
CA LYS A 59 -5.18 -12.95 0.81
C LYS A 59 -3.86 -13.37 1.45
N ASN A 60 -3.33 -12.54 2.35
CA ASN A 60 -2.22 -12.95 3.21
C ASN A 60 -2.71 -14.11 4.07
N LEU A 61 -2.21 -15.33 3.80
CA LEU A 61 -2.56 -16.49 4.61
C LEU A 61 -1.95 -16.38 5.99
N ASP A 62 -2.79 -16.66 6.98
CA ASP A 62 -2.36 -16.89 8.34
C ASP A 62 -1.38 -18.08 8.43
N PHE A 63 -0.45 -17.99 9.38
CA PHE A 63 0.61 -18.97 9.57
C PHE A 63 0.08 -20.37 9.90
N ALA A 64 -0.99 -20.46 10.71
CA ALA A 64 -1.62 -21.75 11.03
C ALA A 64 -2.20 -22.42 9.78
N THR A 65 -2.81 -21.64 8.89
CA THR A 65 -3.37 -22.15 7.63
C THR A 65 -2.27 -22.65 6.69
N LYS A 66 -1.12 -21.97 6.63
CA LYS A 66 0.06 -22.42 5.86
C LYS A 66 0.59 -23.76 6.38
N LEU A 67 0.74 -23.91 7.69
CA LEU A 67 1.21 -25.14 8.32
C LEU A 67 0.24 -26.30 8.09
N LYS A 68 -1.07 -26.05 8.22
CA LYS A 68 -2.14 -27.04 7.97
C LYS A 68 -2.14 -27.55 6.52
N ALA A 69 -1.90 -26.66 5.54
CA ALA A 69 -1.78 -27.03 4.14
C ALA A 69 -0.59 -28.00 3.92
N ILE A 70 0.57 -27.68 4.48
CA ILE A 70 1.78 -28.51 4.38
C ILE A 70 1.55 -29.88 5.02
N GLN A 71 1.01 -29.92 6.25
CA GLN A 71 0.74 -31.17 6.97
C GLN A 71 -0.20 -32.09 6.19
N ARG A 72 -1.24 -31.55 5.53
CA ARG A 72 -2.17 -32.35 4.72
C ARG A 72 -1.50 -32.98 3.50
N VAL A 73 -0.64 -32.24 2.80
CA VAL A 73 0.10 -32.75 1.65
C VAL A 73 1.10 -33.82 2.09
N GLU A 74 1.80 -33.62 3.20
CA GLU A 74 2.74 -34.61 3.75
C GLU A 74 2.04 -35.87 4.27
N ALA A 75 0.80 -35.75 4.73
CA ALA A 75 -0.06 -36.90 5.05
C ALA A 75 -0.55 -37.67 3.80
N GLY A 76 -0.08 -37.31 2.60
CA GLY A 76 -0.39 -38.00 1.34
C GLY A 76 -1.71 -37.55 0.69
N LYS A 77 -2.36 -36.49 1.18
CA LYS A 77 -3.55 -35.96 0.49
C LYS A 77 -3.17 -35.36 -0.84
N LYS A 78 -4.00 -35.59 -1.86
CA LYS A 78 -3.84 -34.99 -3.19
C LYS A 78 -3.87 -33.47 -3.08
N SER A 79 -2.89 -32.80 -3.70
CA SER A 79 -2.76 -31.33 -3.65
C SER A 79 -3.99 -30.59 -4.16
N SER A 80 -4.78 -31.17 -5.08
CA SER A 80 -6.01 -30.55 -5.58
C SER A 80 -7.08 -30.48 -4.49
N ALA A 81 -7.31 -31.60 -3.79
CA ALA A 81 -8.21 -31.63 -2.65
C ALA A 81 -7.77 -30.66 -1.54
N VAL A 82 -6.46 -30.50 -1.31
CA VAL A 82 -5.94 -29.53 -0.32
C VAL A 82 -6.21 -28.08 -0.75
N VAL A 83 -6.08 -27.76 -2.04
CA VAL A 83 -6.40 -26.45 -2.59
C VAL A 83 -7.88 -26.10 -2.42
N ASP A 84 -8.75 -27.05 -2.76
CA ASP A 84 -10.20 -26.86 -2.68
C ASP A 84 -10.67 -26.75 -1.21
N ASP A 85 -10.15 -27.61 -0.33
CA ASP A 85 -10.50 -27.63 1.09
C ASP A 85 -10.13 -26.33 1.83
N ILE A 86 -8.99 -25.73 1.48
CA ILE A 86 -8.45 -24.55 2.17
C ILE A 86 -8.85 -23.25 1.44
N GLY A 87 -9.26 -23.35 0.17
CA GLY A 87 -9.64 -22.20 -0.65
C GLY A 87 -8.43 -21.35 -1.09
N ILE A 88 -7.28 -21.99 -1.35
CA ILE A 88 -6.05 -21.30 -1.78
C ILE A 88 -5.74 -21.56 -3.25
N PRO A 89 -5.23 -20.57 -4.01
CA PRO A 89 -4.79 -20.82 -5.37
C PRO A 89 -3.67 -21.87 -5.44
N TRP A 90 -3.67 -22.68 -6.50
CA TRP A 90 -2.63 -23.71 -6.72
C TRP A 90 -1.20 -23.15 -6.70
N SER A 91 -0.99 -21.99 -7.31
CA SER A 91 0.30 -21.28 -7.32
C SER A 91 0.82 -20.96 -5.91
N MET A 92 -0.11 -20.67 -4.99
CA MET A 92 0.19 -20.38 -3.60
C MET A 92 0.57 -21.64 -2.84
N LEU A 93 -0.15 -22.76 -3.03
CA LEU A 93 0.23 -24.04 -2.46
C LEU A 93 1.64 -24.46 -2.91
N SER A 94 1.94 -24.30 -4.20
CA SER A 94 3.29 -24.59 -4.74
C SER A 94 4.38 -23.78 -4.05
N THR A 95 4.14 -22.47 -3.85
CA THR A 95 5.07 -21.59 -3.12
C THR A 95 5.24 -22.05 -1.66
N LEU A 96 4.15 -22.39 -0.96
CA LEU A 96 4.21 -22.88 0.43
C LEU A 96 5.01 -24.18 0.54
N LEU A 97 4.86 -25.09 -0.42
CA LEU A 97 5.62 -26.34 -0.44
C LEU A 97 7.12 -26.10 -0.70
N LYS A 98 7.47 -25.05 -1.47
CA LYS A 98 8.87 -24.65 -1.69
C LYS A 98 9.54 -24.10 -0.44
N ILE A 99 8.81 -23.28 0.35
CA ILE A 99 9.32 -22.69 1.61
C ILE A 99 8.95 -23.51 2.86
N LYS A 100 8.62 -24.81 2.70
CA LYS A 100 8.09 -25.64 3.80
C LYS A 100 9.05 -25.80 4.97
N ALA A 101 10.36 -25.86 4.70
CA ALA A 101 11.38 -26.04 5.73
C ALA A 101 11.41 -24.82 6.67
N ASP A 102 11.39 -23.62 6.10
CA ASP A 102 11.39 -22.37 6.86
C ASP A 102 10.11 -22.21 7.68
N ILE A 103 8.95 -22.58 7.12
CA ILE A 103 7.67 -22.55 7.85
C ILE A 103 7.71 -23.52 9.03
N LYS A 104 8.24 -24.74 8.85
CA LYS A 104 8.38 -25.72 9.94
C LYS A 104 9.37 -25.26 11.01
N ALA A 105 10.50 -24.66 10.62
CA ALA A 105 11.47 -24.11 11.56
C ALA A 105 10.85 -23.00 12.42
N LYS A 106 10.13 -22.07 11.79
CA LYS A 106 9.40 -21.01 12.52
C LYS A 106 8.30 -21.55 13.44
N ALA A 107 7.62 -22.62 13.04
CA ALA A 107 6.60 -23.25 13.88
C ALA A 107 7.23 -23.91 15.12
N ALA A 108 8.39 -24.54 14.97
CA ALA A 108 9.14 -25.09 16.10
C ALA A 108 9.62 -23.98 17.06
N GLU A 109 10.09 -22.86 16.51
CA GLU A 109 10.51 -21.69 17.31
C GLU A 109 9.34 -21.01 18.05
N GLN A 110 8.15 -20.95 17.44
CA GLN A 110 6.95 -20.44 18.13
C GLN A 110 6.53 -21.35 19.29
N LEU A 111 6.68 -22.67 19.15
CA LEU A 111 6.38 -23.60 20.24
C LEU A 111 7.38 -23.50 21.40
N THR A 112 8.65 -23.20 21.12
CA THR A 112 9.67 -23.04 22.17
C THR A 112 9.63 -21.66 22.83
N SER A 113 9.27 -20.61 22.09
CA SER A 113 9.08 -19.24 22.63
C SER A 113 7.77 -19.05 23.39
N GLY A 114 6.81 -19.98 23.24
CA GLY A 114 5.54 -20.01 23.97
C GLY A 114 5.65 -20.43 25.43
N ALA A 115 6.84 -20.82 25.91
CA ALA A 115 7.14 -20.74 27.33
C ALA A 115 7.18 -19.25 27.68
N CYS A 116 6.00 -18.69 27.93
CA CYS A 116 5.80 -17.39 28.52
C CYS A 116 6.71 -17.39 29.76
N ARG A 117 7.91 -16.82 29.60
CA ARG A 117 8.62 -16.25 30.73
C ARG A 117 7.66 -15.17 31.17
N VAL A 118 6.72 -15.55 32.03
CA VAL A 118 6.17 -14.70 33.07
C VAL A 118 7.41 -14.01 33.60
N ARG A 119 7.67 -12.80 33.12
CA ARG A 119 8.76 -11.99 33.64
C ARG A 119 8.42 -11.94 35.11
N ALA A 120 9.22 -12.60 35.94
CA ALA A 120 9.23 -12.28 37.34
C ALA A 120 9.33 -10.74 37.38
N PRO A 121 8.38 -10.04 38.01
CA PRO A 121 8.37 -8.59 38.03
C PRO A 121 9.77 -8.16 38.42
N ALA A 122 10.39 -7.37 37.54
CA ALA A 122 11.72 -6.84 37.79
C ALA A 122 11.57 -5.80 38.90
N HIS A 123 11.52 -6.25 40.15
CA HIS A 123 11.69 -5.42 41.35
C HIS A 123 13.16 -5.00 41.47
N GLY A 124 13.72 -4.49 40.37
CA GLY A 124 15.05 -3.94 40.29
C GLY A 124 15.01 -2.46 40.62
N LYS A 125 15.10 -2.14 41.92
CA LYS A 125 15.78 -0.94 42.42
C LYS A 125 15.20 0.42 41.97
N LEU A 126 13.90 0.63 42.17
CA LEU A 126 13.27 1.97 42.12
C LEU A 126 13.16 2.65 43.50
N SER A 127 13.84 2.13 44.53
CA SER A 127 13.74 2.63 45.90
C SER A 127 14.41 3.98 46.15
N SER A 128 15.09 4.58 45.16
CA SER A 128 15.78 5.87 45.34
C SER A 128 15.17 7.03 44.56
N LEU A 129 14.04 6.86 43.86
CA LEU A 129 13.47 7.88 42.98
C LEU A 129 12.02 8.27 43.32
N PHE A 130 11.51 7.86 44.49
CA PHE A 130 10.27 8.39 45.05
C PHE A 130 10.61 9.42 46.13
N PRO A 131 10.55 10.73 45.82
CA PRO A 131 10.62 11.77 46.83
C PRO A 131 9.22 11.97 47.42
N ALA A 132 8.86 11.16 48.43
CA ALA A 132 7.89 11.52 49.48
C ALA A 132 7.56 10.25 50.27
N ALA A 133 7.74 10.33 51.59
CA ALA A 133 7.17 9.37 52.51
C ALA A 133 5.65 9.33 52.30
N VAL A 134 5.13 8.16 51.95
CA VAL A 134 3.69 7.89 51.97
C VAL A 134 3.24 8.05 53.43
N PRO A 135 2.21 8.87 53.72
CA PRO A 135 1.68 9.03 55.07
C PRO A 135 1.31 7.66 55.67
N PRO A 136 1.54 7.42 56.97
CA PRO A 136 1.32 6.12 57.61
C PRO A 136 -0.16 5.66 57.61
N GLU A 137 -1.07 6.51 57.14
CA GLU A 137 -2.51 6.24 57.05
C GLU A 137 -2.93 5.62 55.70
N VAL A 138 -2.05 5.57 54.68
CA VAL A 138 -2.40 5.04 53.36
C VAL A 138 -2.00 3.58 53.24
N SER A 139 -2.99 2.68 53.10
CA SER A 139 -2.77 1.25 52.92
C SER A 139 -2.43 0.93 51.46
N ALA A 140 -1.67 -0.14 51.22
CA ALA A 140 -1.47 -0.66 49.87
C ALA A 140 -2.80 -1.07 49.21
N ASP A 141 -3.82 -1.42 50.01
CA ASP A 141 -5.17 -1.76 49.53
C ASP A 141 -5.90 -0.56 48.89
N ASP A 142 -5.55 0.69 49.23
CA ASP A 142 -6.17 1.89 48.64
C ASP A 142 -5.83 2.09 47.16
N PHE A 143 -4.75 1.46 46.68
CA PHE A 143 -4.29 1.60 45.28
C PHE A 143 -4.75 0.47 44.37
N VAL A 144 -5.31 -0.62 44.91
CA VAL A 144 -5.73 -1.78 44.12
C VAL A 144 -7.00 -1.49 43.33
N GLU A 145 -7.78 -0.46 43.70
CA GLU A 145 -9.03 -0.10 43.01
C GLU A 145 -8.90 1.05 42.00
N ALA A 146 -7.73 1.69 41.89
CA ALA A 146 -7.58 2.89 41.06
C ALA A 146 -7.74 2.63 39.54
N ASP A 147 -7.34 1.44 39.05
CA ASP A 147 -7.48 1.06 37.64
C ASP A 147 -8.85 0.42 37.31
N CYS A 148 -9.69 0.15 38.32
CA CYS A 148 -10.99 -0.49 38.13
C CYS A 148 -12.14 0.48 37.86
N ASN A 149 -11.93 1.79 38.10
CA ASN A 149 -12.93 2.85 37.93
C ASN A 149 -12.64 3.78 36.74
N VAL A 150 -11.88 3.31 35.74
CA VAL A 150 -11.92 3.95 34.41
C VAL A 150 -13.34 3.73 33.88
N GLN A 151 -14.19 4.76 33.99
CA GLN A 151 -15.49 4.72 33.35
C GLN A 151 -15.25 4.36 31.88
N PRO A 152 -15.84 3.26 31.38
CA PRO A 152 -15.75 2.96 29.96
C PRO A 152 -16.30 4.18 29.23
N VAL A 153 -15.43 4.89 28.54
CA VAL A 153 -15.84 5.93 27.60
C VAL A 153 -16.87 5.26 26.70
N ALA A 154 -18.11 5.77 26.75
CA ALA A 154 -19.22 5.20 26.00
C ALA A 154 -18.73 4.88 24.58
N SER A 155 -18.94 3.64 24.14
CA SER A 155 -18.52 3.23 22.81
C SER A 155 -19.12 4.22 21.81
N LEU A 156 -18.26 5.06 21.23
CA LEU A 156 -18.61 5.96 20.14
C LEU A 156 -19.23 5.08 19.07
N ALA A 157 -20.53 5.25 18.86
CA ALA A 157 -21.23 4.49 17.85
C ALA A 157 -20.70 4.96 16.48
N ASP A 158 -20.57 4.05 15.51
CA ASP A 158 -20.01 4.37 14.20
C ASP A 158 -20.80 5.53 13.53
N GLU A 159 -22.06 5.71 13.91
CA GLU A 159 -22.95 6.79 13.47
C GLU A 159 -22.47 8.18 13.89
N ASP A 160 -21.93 8.34 15.10
CA ASP A 160 -21.44 9.63 15.60
C ASP A 160 -20.16 10.06 14.85
N ILE A 161 -19.31 9.09 14.52
CA ILE A 161 -18.08 9.31 13.74
C ILE A 161 -18.44 9.75 12.31
N VAL A 162 -19.46 9.15 11.69
CA VAL A 162 -19.92 9.52 10.35
C VAL A 162 -20.56 10.91 10.33
N ALA A 163 -21.31 11.27 11.38
CA ALA A 163 -21.91 12.59 11.51
C ALA A 163 -20.85 13.70 11.65
N GLU A 164 -19.77 13.46 12.42
CA GLU A 164 -18.67 14.42 12.57
C GLU A 164 -17.90 14.65 11.26
N VAL A 165 -17.67 13.58 10.48
CA VAL A 165 -17.00 13.67 9.18
C VAL A 165 -17.88 14.38 8.13
N ALA A 166 -19.20 14.20 8.19
CA ALA A 166 -20.13 14.85 7.27
C ALA A 166 -20.35 16.34 7.60
N GLY A 167 -20.31 16.71 8.89
CA GLY A 167 -20.61 18.07 9.35
C GLY A 167 -19.57 19.15 9.02
N THR A 168 -18.41 18.80 8.45
CA THR A 168 -17.34 19.76 8.11
C THR A 168 -17.37 20.26 6.67
N GLN A 169 -18.36 19.87 5.84
CA GLN A 169 -18.45 20.31 4.44
C GLN A 169 -19.36 21.52 4.18
N ASP A 170 -20.08 22.03 5.18
CA ASP A 170 -21.01 23.15 5.01
C ASP A 170 -20.36 24.51 5.30
N ALA A 171 -19.35 24.87 4.51
CA ALA A 171 -18.88 26.24 4.40
C ALA A 171 -18.24 26.56 3.03
N GLN A 172 -18.84 26.10 1.93
CA GLN A 172 -18.60 26.73 0.64
C GLN A 172 -19.85 26.70 -0.23
N ALA A 173 -20.79 27.57 0.17
CA ALA A 173 -21.95 27.90 -0.65
C ALA A 173 -21.51 28.64 -1.93
N ASN A 174 -22.26 28.33 -2.99
CA ASN A 174 -22.70 29.26 -4.04
C ASN A 174 -21.91 29.33 -5.36
N SER A 175 -22.26 28.46 -6.31
CA SER A 175 -22.51 28.85 -7.72
C SER A 175 -23.38 27.78 -8.40
N SER A 176 -24.69 28.03 -8.43
CA SER A 176 -25.41 28.50 -9.63
C SER A 176 -25.54 27.42 -10.71
N SER A 177 -26.67 26.73 -10.66
CA SER A 177 -27.22 25.88 -11.72
C SER A 177 -27.41 26.68 -13.02
N GLY A 178 -26.77 26.25 -14.09
CA GLY A 178 -26.94 26.81 -15.42
C GLY A 178 -26.57 25.78 -16.49
N ASP A 179 -27.63 25.15 -16.99
CA ASP A 179 -27.85 24.63 -18.34
C ASP A 179 -26.85 23.70 -19.05
N GLU A 180 -27.43 22.78 -19.81
CA GLU A 180 -26.78 21.68 -20.47
C GLU A 180 -26.04 22.11 -21.74
N ASP A 181 -24.72 22.15 -21.68
CA ASP A 181 -23.87 21.94 -22.85
C ASP A 181 -22.60 21.28 -22.35
N ARG A 182 -22.52 19.96 -22.57
CA ARG A 182 -21.37 19.15 -22.18
C ARG A 182 -20.35 19.30 -23.30
N PRO A 183 -19.32 20.18 -23.19
CA PRO A 183 -18.25 20.16 -24.16
C PRO A 183 -17.61 18.77 -24.06
N ASP A 184 -17.58 18.08 -25.19
CA ASP A 184 -16.83 16.86 -25.37
C ASP A 184 -15.37 17.19 -25.04
N GLU A 185 -14.99 16.98 -23.78
CA GLU A 185 -13.65 17.21 -23.25
C GLU A 185 -12.74 16.11 -23.79
N ALA A 186 -12.56 16.11 -25.11
CA ALA A 186 -11.51 15.42 -25.80
C ALA A 186 -10.20 16.03 -25.28
N ALA A 187 -9.72 15.49 -24.16
CA ALA A 187 -8.49 15.89 -23.50
C ALA A 187 -7.38 15.82 -24.55
N THR A 188 -7.05 16.97 -25.13
CA THR A 188 -6.04 17.10 -26.16
C THR A 188 -4.73 16.73 -25.49
N THR A 189 -4.31 15.48 -25.64
CA THR A 189 -3.06 14.98 -25.10
C THR A 189 -1.93 15.65 -25.87
N ARG A 190 -1.56 16.86 -25.43
CA ARG A 190 -0.41 17.59 -25.94
C ARG A 190 0.80 16.66 -25.85
N ALA A 191 1.49 16.46 -26.97
CA ALA A 191 2.72 15.68 -26.99
C ALA A 191 3.80 16.43 -26.21
N TYR A 192 4.45 15.72 -25.27
CA TYR A 192 5.57 16.27 -24.50
C TYR A 192 6.86 16.08 -25.29
N SER A 193 7.64 17.15 -25.38
CA SER A 193 8.98 17.10 -25.93
C SER A 193 9.92 16.34 -24.99
N ALA A 194 10.99 15.76 -25.54
CA ALA A 194 12.00 15.07 -24.74
C ALA A 194 12.68 16.01 -23.72
N ALA A 195 12.78 17.30 -24.06
CA ALA A 195 13.36 18.32 -23.17
C ALA A 195 12.46 18.61 -21.96
N GLU A 196 11.15 18.70 -22.16
CA GLU A 196 10.18 18.89 -21.05
C GLU A 196 10.21 17.70 -20.08
N VAL A 197 10.30 16.47 -20.61
CA VAL A 197 10.41 15.26 -19.79
C VAL A 197 11.72 15.25 -19.00
N ALA A 198 12.85 15.61 -19.63
CA ALA A 198 14.14 15.72 -18.95
C ALA A 198 14.10 16.75 -17.80
N ALA A 199 13.49 17.92 -18.06
CA ALA A 199 13.34 18.97 -17.07
C ALA A 199 12.48 18.51 -15.88
N ALA A 200 11.42 17.74 -16.12
CA ALA A 200 10.58 17.17 -15.07
C ALA A 200 11.36 16.19 -14.17
N PHE A 201 12.18 15.29 -14.74
CA PHE A 201 13.04 14.40 -13.94
C PHE A 201 14.08 15.19 -13.14
N GLY A 202 14.62 16.28 -13.68
CA GLY A 202 15.52 17.19 -12.95
C GLY A 202 14.88 17.80 -11.70
N LEU A 203 13.63 18.24 -11.81
CA LEU A 203 12.86 18.75 -10.66
C LEU A 203 12.64 17.68 -9.60
N ILE A 204 12.25 16.46 -10.01
CA ILE A 204 12.02 15.35 -9.07
C ILE A 204 13.32 15.00 -8.33
N ARG A 205 14.46 14.94 -9.03
CA ARG A 205 15.77 14.69 -8.40
C ARG A 205 16.12 15.74 -7.36
N ARG A 206 15.89 17.02 -7.67
CA ARG A 206 16.14 18.12 -6.73
C ARG A 206 15.27 17.98 -5.48
N CYS A 207 13.96 17.76 -5.64
CA CYS A 207 13.05 17.53 -4.52
C CYS A 207 13.44 16.29 -3.69
N CYS A 208 13.89 15.22 -4.32
CA CYS A 208 14.38 14.03 -3.63
C CYS A 208 15.71 14.26 -2.91
N GLY A 209 16.58 15.12 -3.44
CA GLY A 209 17.84 15.50 -2.80
C GLY A 209 17.65 16.35 -1.55
N ASP A 210 16.64 17.22 -1.56
CA ASP A 210 16.31 18.10 -0.43
C ASP A 210 15.66 17.35 0.75
N MET A 211 15.13 16.14 0.51
CA MET A 211 14.62 15.26 1.57
C MET A 211 15.78 14.51 2.25
N GLU A 212 16.41 15.15 3.23
CA GLU A 212 17.44 14.52 4.07
C GLU A 212 16.91 13.22 4.72
N GLY A 213 17.68 12.13 4.60
CA GLY A 213 17.42 10.87 5.30
C GLY A 213 16.58 9.83 4.53
N THR A 214 15.95 10.17 3.42
CA THR A 214 15.36 9.16 2.52
C THR A 214 16.46 8.57 1.63
N GLY A 215 17.14 7.54 2.11
CA GLY A 215 18.35 6.98 1.49
C GLY A 215 18.30 6.75 -0.03
N LEU A 216 19.51 6.75 -0.63
CA LEU A 216 19.86 6.67 -2.06
C LEU A 216 19.06 5.66 -2.92
N SER A 217 18.43 4.67 -2.31
CA SER A 217 17.62 3.63 -2.98
C SER A 217 16.52 4.15 -3.90
N HIS A 218 15.97 5.35 -3.63
CA HIS A 218 14.95 5.96 -4.47
C HIS A 218 15.53 6.60 -5.74
N LEU A 219 16.78 7.07 -5.71
CA LEU A 219 17.45 7.67 -6.86
C LEU A 219 17.78 6.60 -7.92
N ASP A 220 18.26 5.43 -7.49
CA ASP A 220 18.53 4.29 -8.40
C ASP A 220 17.27 3.84 -9.16
N SER A 221 16.11 3.92 -8.50
CA SER A 221 14.83 3.58 -9.11
C SER A 221 14.40 4.65 -10.12
N LEU A 222 14.69 5.92 -9.84
CA LEU A 222 14.38 7.04 -10.71
C LEU A 222 15.21 7.00 -11.99
N ASP A 223 16.49 6.63 -11.92
CA ASP A 223 17.36 6.45 -13.09
C ASP A 223 16.85 5.34 -14.03
N LYS A 224 16.35 4.23 -13.46
CA LYS A 224 15.74 3.14 -14.25
C LYS A 224 14.46 3.59 -14.97
N ILE A 225 13.63 4.40 -14.30
CA ILE A 225 12.40 4.95 -14.88
C ILE A 225 12.76 5.94 -15.99
N GLU A 226 13.69 6.85 -15.74
CA GLU A 226 14.16 7.83 -16.71
C GLU A 226 14.69 7.14 -17.98
N ALA A 227 15.60 6.17 -17.83
CA ALA A 227 16.13 5.39 -18.95
C ALA A 227 15.02 4.68 -19.75
N SER A 228 14.01 4.14 -19.05
CA SER A 228 12.87 3.47 -19.70
C SER A 228 12.00 4.44 -20.50
N VAL A 229 11.74 5.64 -19.95
CA VAL A 229 10.96 6.69 -20.63
C VAL A 229 11.72 7.21 -21.86
N PHE A 230 13.03 7.47 -21.78
CA PHE A 230 13.81 7.89 -22.94
C PHE A 230 13.91 6.82 -24.03
N ASN A 231 14.02 5.55 -23.63
CA ASN A 231 13.94 4.42 -24.57
C ASN A 231 12.58 4.38 -25.28
N PHE A 232 11.49 4.61 -24.55
CA PHE A 232 10.15 4.69 -25.14
C PHE A 232 10.01 5.85 -26.12
N ILE A 233 10.40 7.07 -25.73
CA ILE A 233 10.38 8.26 -26.60
C ILE A 233 11.22 8.03 -27.86
N SER A 234 12.36 7.36 -27.74
CA SER A 234 13.22 7.03 -28.89
C SER A 234 12.56 6.01 -29.82
N LYS A 235 11.85 5.01 -29.29
CA LYS A 235 11.11 4.01 -30.07
C LYS A 235 9.90 4.63 -30.78
N THR A 236 9.13 5.48 -30.11
CA THR A 236 7.96 6.15 -30.72
C THR A 236 8.38 7.11 -31.83
N LYS A 237 9.49 7.83 -31.68
CA LYS A 237 10.07 8.64 -32.78
C LYS A 237 10.44 7.80 -34.01
N LYS A 238 11.03 6.61 -33.81
CA LYS A 238 11.34 5.67 -34.91
C LYS A 238 10.05 5.20 -35.60
N GLN A 239 9.03 4.83 -34.82
CA GLN A 239 7.73 4.41 -35.37
C GLN A 239 7.03 5.53 -36.14
N ALA A 240 7.05 6.77 -35.62
CA ALA A 240 6.48 7.92 -36.30
C ALA A 240 7.17 8.17 -37.66
N LYS A 241 8.51 8.07 -37.72
CA LYS A 241 9.26 8.21 -38.97
C LYS A 241 8.93 7.13 -40.00
N ILE A 242 8.73 5.89 -39.55
CA ILE A 242 8.30 4.78 -40.42
C ILE A 242 6.88 5.03 -40.94
N ARG A 243 5.95 5.45 -40.06
CA ARG A 243 4.58 5.79 -40.45
C ARG A 243 4.54 6.90 -41.50
N ASP A 244 5.29 7.98 -41.28
CA ASP A 244 5.40 9.10 -42.22
C ASP A 244 5.98 8.66 -43.58
N PHE A 245 6.91 7.70 -43.60
CA PHE A 245 7.45 7.15 -44.84
C PHE A 245 6.38 6.41 -45.66
N PHE A 246 5.51 5.63 -45.01
CA PHE A 246 4.46 4.88 -45.69
C PHE A 246 3.24 5.72 -46.09
N SER A 247 3.00 6.86 -45.43
CA SER A 247 1.86 7.74 -45.75
C SER A 247 2.07 8.66 -46.97
N ARG A 248 3.24 8.64 -47.63
CA ARG A 248 3.56 9.50 -48.78
C ARG A 248 3.23 8.89 -50.16
N LYS A 249 2.36 7.88 -50.22
CA LYS A 249 1.86 7.30 -51.48
C LYS A 249 0.49 7.85 -51.81
#